data_AF-A0A7H1RKC1-F1
#
_entry.id   AF-A0A7H1RKC1-F1
#
_cell.length_a   1.000
_cell.length_b   1.000
_cell.length_c   1.000
_cell.angle_alpha   90.00
_cell.angle_beta   90.00
_cell.angle_gamma   90.00
#
_symmetry.space_group_name_H-M   'P 1'
#
loop_
_entity.id
_entity.type
_entity.pdbx_description
1 polymer ?
#
loop_
_entity_poly.entity_id
_entity_poly.type
_entity_poly.pdbx_seq_one_letter_code
_entity_poly.pdbx_strand_id
1 'polypeptide(L)'
;MDKRRLRLLSANIQAGSSTRGYGDYVARSWSHVLPAGNKRGALDTIAELAGRHDIVGLQEADPGSLRSGFTNQTHYLAERAGFAYWSHQPNRSVAGVASSANGLLSKLEPRLVEDHPLPGRVKGRGVLTATFGDGRDALTVAVAHLSLGSQSRRSQIDFIADILAGLPHAVLMGDFNCDPEQPEMQQLYRKTRLQPPDRCVPTFPSWRPQRAIDHMLVTPALALATMQALPAAQSDHLALSVELDVPETALR
;
A
#
# COMPACT_ATOMS: atom_id res chain seq x y z
N MET A 1 16.03 -3.65 -25.31
CA MET A 1 14.67 -3.16 -25.00
C MET A 1 14.85 -2.00 -24.06
N ASP A 2 14.31 -0.84 -24.42
CA ASP A 2 14.38 0.35 -23.57
C ASP A 2 13.60 0.11 -22.29
N LYS A 3 14.17 0.55 -21.17
CA LYS A 3 13.57 0.46 -19.84
C LYS A 3 13.52 1.84 -19.22
N ARG A 4 12.43 2.08 -18.50
CA ARG A 4 12.24 3.24 -17.65
C ARG A 4 12.41 2.84 -16.20
N ARG A 5 13.21 3.59 -15.45
CA ARG A 5 13.28 3.42 -13.99
C ARG A 5 12.12 4.15 -13.35
N LEU A 6 11.30 3.41 -12.59
CA LEU A 6 10.21 3.96 -11.78
C LEU A 6 10.52 3.80 -10.29
N ARG A 7 10.13 4.80 -9.51
CA ARG A 7 10.19 4.80 -8.05
C ARG A 7 8.82 4.51 -7.48
N LEU A 8 8.68 3.42 -6.73
CA LEU A 8 7.43 3.02 -6.09
C LEU A 8 7.55 3.16 -4.58
N LEU A 9 6.45 3.53 -3.93
CA LEU A 9 6.34 3.62 -2.47
C LEU A 9 5.09 2.91 -1.99
N SER A 10 5.21 2.07 -0.97
CA SER A 10 4.06 1.58 -0.19
C SER A 10 4.13 2.13 1.23
N ALA A 11 3.05 2.73 1.72
CA ALA A 11 3.00 3.32 3.06
C ALA A 11 1.66 3.08 3.76
N ASN A 12 1.68 2.37 4.88
CA ASN A 12 0.60 2.40 5.87
C ASN A 12 0.74 3.69 6.70
N ILE A 13 -0.22 4.61 6.57
CA ILE A 13 -0.11 5.96 7.14
C ILE A 13 -0.92 6.14 8.43
N GLN A 14 -1.66 5.12 8.90
CA GLN A 14 -2.54 5.19 10.07
C GLN A 14 -3.43 6.45 10.14
N ALA A 15 -3.85 6.94 8.98
CA ALA A 15 -4.52 8.22 8.81
C ALA A 15 -3.83 9.43 9.49
N GLY A 16 -2.51 9.45 9.54
CA GLY A 16 -1.71 10.51 10.15
C GLY A 16 -1.74 10.51 11.68
N SER A 17 -2.13 9.42 12.34
CA SER A 17 -1.95 9.27 13.78
C SER A 17 -0.48 9.03 14.14
N SER A 18 -0.12 9.33 15.39
CA SER A 18 1.23 9.11 15.92
C SER A 18 1.22 7.92 16.88
N THR A 19 2.13 6.97 16.68
CA THR A 19 2.39 5.86 17.62
C THR A 19 3.90 5.82 17.90
N ARG A 20 4.32 5.98 19.16
CA ARG A 20 5.73 6.11 19.57
C ARG A 20 6.22 4.96 20.48
N GLY A 21 5.35 4.01 20.85
CA GLY A 21 5.74 2.80 21.54
C GLY A 21 4.58 1.88 21.92
N TYR A 22 4.90 0.73 22.54
CA TYR A 22 3.90 -0.29 22.92
C TYR A 22 2.83 0.22 23.90
N GLY A 23 3.17 1.19 24.76
CA GLY A 23 2.21 1.81 25.69
C GLY A 23 1.06 2.54 24.98
N ASP A 24 1.29 3.02 23.75
CA ASP A 24 0.27 3.72 22.97
C ASP A 24 -0.82 2.77 22.47
N TYR A 25 -0.51 1.49 22.24
CA TYR A 25 -1.53 0.48 21.91
C TYR A 25 -2.48 0.21 23.07
N VAL A 26 -2.02 0.36 24.32
CA VAL A 26 -2.84 0.16 25.53
C VAL A 26 -3.65 1.41 25.85
N ALA A 27 -3.09 2.60 25.64
CA ALA A 27 -3.78 3.88 25.82
C ALA A 27 -4.86 4.18 24.74
N ARG A 28 -4.87 3.42 23.63
CA ARG A 28 -5.78 3.57 22.47
C ARG A 28 -7.28 3.51 22.82
N SER A 29 -7.71 2.98 23.96
CA SER A 29 -9.14 2.99 24.34
C SER A 29 -9.73 4.39 24.57
N TRP A 30 -8.91 5.44 24.73
CA TRP A 30 -9.39 6.78 25.09
C TRP A 30 -8.98 7.91 24.12
N SER A 31 -8.09 7.65 23.15
CA SER A 31 -7.60 8.67 22.20
C SER A 31 -8.50 8.89 20.98
N HIS A 32 -9.61 8.15 20.84
CA HIS A 32 -10.54 8.25 19.71
C HIS A 32 -11.45 9.51 19.75
N VAL A 33 -11.37 10.33 20.79
CA VAL A 33 -12.30 11.46 21.03
C VAL A 33 -11.62 12.83 20.99
N LEU A 34 -10.28 12.92 20.91
CA LEU A 34 -9.58 14.21 20.93
C LEU A 34 -8.98 14.57 19.56
N PRO A 35 -9.25 15.77 19.02
CA PRO A 35 -8.62 16.25 17.80
C PRO A 35 -7.14 16.54 18.09
N ALA A 36 -6.28 15.54 17.90
CA ALA A 36 -4.85 15.68 18.11
C ALA A 36 -4.24 16.67 17.08
N GLY A 37 -3.74 17.79 17.59
CA GLY A 37 -3.32 18.99 16.86
C GLY A 37 -2.01 18.93 16.05
N ASN A 38 -1.65 17.81 15.41
CA ASN A 38 -0.53 17.79 14.46
C ASN A 38 -0.71 16.85 13.25
N LYS A 39 -1.96 16.48 12.92
CA LYS A 39 -2.26 15.59 11.77
C LYS A 39 -1.79 16.18 10.43
N ARG A 40 -1.89 17.51 10.25
CA ARG A 40 -1.44 18.18 9.02
C ARG A 40 0.08 18.10 8.83
N GLY A 41 0.87 18.29 9.88
CA GLY A 41 2.33 18.17 9.80
C GLY A 41 2.77 16.77 9.39
N ALA A 42 2.12 15.72 9.94
CA ALA A 42 2.38 14.35 9.54
C ALA A 42 2.02 14.09 8.06
N LEU A 43 0.87 14.58 7.59
CA LEU A 43 0.46 14.46 6.19
C LEU A 43 1.41 15.22 5.25
N ASP A 44 1.95 16.37 5.67
CA ASP A 44 2.94 17.12 4.88
C ASP A 44 4.27 16.36 4.77
N THR A 45 4.77 15.76 5.86
CA THR A 45 5.95 14.86 5.79
C THR A 45 5.69 13.66 4.87
N ILE A 46 4.48 13.08 4.91
CA ILE A 46 4.10 11.97 4.01
C ILE A 46 4.05 12.46 2.56
N ALA A 47 3.50 13.65 2.29
CA ALA A 47 3.44 14.23 0.95
C ALA A 47 4.84 14.49 0.38
N GLU A 48 5.76 15.03 1.18
CA GLU A 48 7.16 15.24 0.78
C GLU A 48 7.86 13.92 0.43
N LEU A 49 7.61 12.86 1.21
CA LEU A 49 8.14 11.53 0.93
C LEU A 49 7.52 10.96 -0.36
N ALA A 50 6.19 11.03 -0.49
CA ALA A 50 5.45 10.52 -1.63
C ALA A 50 5.88 11.22 -2.93
N GLY A 51 6.05 12.54 -2.93
CA GLY A 51 6.42 13.34 -4.11
C GLY A 51 7.77 12.97 -4.75
N ARG A 52 8.64 12.23 -4.03
CA ARG A 52 9.91 11.69 -4.54
C ARG A 52 9.74 10.43 -5.41
N HIS A 53 8.52 9.89 -5.47
CA HIS A 53 8.18 8.64 -6.14
C HIS A 53 7.25 8.90 -7.33
N ASP A 54 7.12 7.92 -8.22
CA ASP A 54 6.30 7.99 -9.42
C ASP A 54 4.91 7.39 -9.20
N ILE A 55 4.84 6.28 -8.46
CA ILE A 55 3.60 5.59 -8.09
C ILE A 55 3.64 5.28 -6.59
N VAL A 56 2.57 5.60 -5.87
CA VAL A 56 2.48 5.44 -4.41
C VAL A 56 1.21 4.69 -4.03
N GLY A 57 1.36 3.59 -3.30
CA GLY A 57 0.29 2.88 -2.64
C GLY A 57 0.17 3.29 -1.17
N LEU A 58 -1.01 3.72 -0.76
CA LEU A 58 -1.32 4.10 0.61
C LEU A 58 -2.24 3.07 1.25
N GLN A 59 -2.00 2.74 2.52
CA GLN A 59 -2.90 1.94 3.35
C GLN A 59 -3.30 2.74 4.59
N GLU A 60 -4.49 2.45 5.13
CA GLU A 60 -5.08 3.16 6.26
C GLU A 60 -5.24 4.68 6.05
N ALA A 61 -5.41 5.12 4.80
CA ALA A 61 -5.78 6.50 4.53
C ALA A 61 -7.22 6.76 5.02
N ASP A 62 -7.48 7.94 5.57
CA ASP A 62 -8.85 8.32 5.95
C ASP A 62 -9.57 8.97 4.75
N PRO A 63 -10.71 8.43 4.29
CA PRO A 63 -11.42 8.94 3.12
C PRO A 63 -12.26 10.20 3.39
N GLY A 64 -12.17 10.81 4.59
CA GLY A 64 -12.96 11.98 4.96
C GLY A 64 -13.97 11.72 6.07
N SER A 65 -13.62 10.90 7.06
CA SER A 65 -14.40 10.73 8.29
C SER A 65 -14.34 11.97 9.21
N LEU A 66 -15.21 12.01 10.22
CA LEU A 66 -15.16 13.00 11.31
C LEU A 66 -13.75 13.11 11.92
N ARG A 67 -13.00 11.99 11.95
CA ARG A 67 -11.64 11.91 12.51
C ARG A 67 -10.58 12.62 11.66
N SER A 68 -10.79 12.75 10.35
CA SER A 68 -9.91 13.52 9.45
C SER A 68 -10.38 14.97 9.25
N GLY A 69 -11.45 15.39 9.95
CA GLY A 69 -12.10 16.68 9.69
C GLY A 69 -12.68 16.75 8.29
N PHE A 70 -13.21 15.62 7.78
CA PHE A 70 -13.78 15.47 6.44
C PHE A 70 -12.78 15.65 5.27
N THR A 71 -11.47 15.61 5.55
CA THR A 71 -10.44 15.68 4.51
C THR A 71 -10.16 14.28 3.95
N ASN A 72 -10.40 14.06 2.66
CA ASN A 72 -9.91 12.87 1.98
C ASN A 72 -8.38 12.95 1.90
N GLN A 73 -7.70 12.14 2.73
CA GLN A 73 -6.25 12.21 2.87
C GLN A 73 -5.52 11.81 1.59
N THR A 74 -6.08 10.87 0.81
CA THR A 74 -5.51 10.50 -0.48
C THR A 74 -5.51 11.70 -1.43
N HIS A 75 -6.63 12.42 -1.51
CA HIS A 75 -6.71 13.64 -2.32
C HIS A 75 -5.73 14.73 -1.85
N TYR A 76 -5.69 14.98 -0.54
CA TYR A 76 -4.75 15.95 0.05
C TYR A 76 -3.29 15.64 -0.29
N LEU A 77 -2.90 14.37 -0.14
CA LEU A 77 -1.55 13.91 -0.48
C LEU A 77 -1.29 14.03 -1.98
N ALA A 78 -2.26 13.74 -2.83
CA ALA A 78 -2.14 13.91 -4.28
C ALA A 78 -1.79 15.36 -4.65
N GLU A 79 -2.57 16.32 -4.15
CA GLU A 79 -2.37 17.76 -4.42
C GLU A 79 -1.02 18.25 -3.87
N ARG A 80 -0.70 17.93 -2.61
CA ARG A 80 0.51 18.42 -1.95
C ARG A 80 1.80 17.80 -2.49
N ALA A 81 1.75 16.55 -2.96
CA ALA A 81 2.91 15.86 -3.51
C ALA A 81 3.04 15.98 -5.04
N GLY A 82 2.10 16.65 -5.71
CA GLY A 82 2.15 16.92 -7.15
C GLY A 82 1.80 15.71 -8.02
N PHE A 83 0.88 14.86 -7.57
CA PHE A 83 0.38 13.75 -8.39
C PHE A 83 -0.78 14.20 -9.27
N ALA A 84 -0.69 13.91 -10.57
CA ALA A 84 -1.75 14.23 -11.53
C ALA A 84 -2.93 13.25 -11.45
N TYR A 85 -2.69 12.02 -11.01
CA TYR A 85 -3.68 10.96 -10.95
C TYR A 85 -3.75 10.38 -9.54
N TRP A 86 -4.96 10.16 -9.05
CA TRP A 86 -5.18 9.50 -7.78
C TRP A 86 -6.47 8.70 -7.80
N SER A 87 -6.52 7.64 -7.02
CA SER A 87 -7.73 6.86 -6.76
C SER A 87 -7.76 6.43 -5.30
N HIS A 88 -8.95 6.16 -4.79
CA HIS A 88 -9.15 5.70 -3.43
C HIS A 88 -10.21 4.61 -3.39
N GLN A 89 -9.90 3.54 -2.66
CA GLN A 89 -10.83 2.46 -2.36
C GLN A 89 -11.21 2.55 -0.89
N PRO A 90 -12.42 3.02 -0.54
CA PRO A 90 -12.87 3.05 0.84
C PRO A 90 -13.06 1.62 1.37
N ASN A 91 -12.35 1.26 2.44
CA ASN A 91 -12.67 0.08 3.22
C ASN A 91 -13.79 0.42 4.23
N ARG A 92 -14.55 -0.59 4.63
CA ARG A 92 -15.75 -0.49 5.51
C ARG A 92 -15.55 0.51 6.66
N SER A 93 -16.59 1.33 6.90
CA SER A 93 -16.69 2.18 8.10
C SER A 93 -17.09 1.34 9.33
N VAL A 94 -16.32 1.46 10.41
CA VAL A 94 -16.74 0.97 11.73
C VAL A 94 -17.64 2.04 12.33
N ALA A 95 -18.95 1.76 12.36
CA ALA A 95 -19.97 2.56 13.02
C ALA A 95 -20.01 4.06 12.64
N GLY A 96 -19.52 4.43 11.45
CA GLY A 96 -19.44 5.85 11.01
C GLY A 96 -18.35 6.69 11.67
N VAL A 97 -17.52 6.10 12.55
CA VAL A 97 -16.51 6.83 13.34
C VAL A 97 -15.08 6.65 12.78
N ALA A 98 -14.78 5.51 12.18
CA ALA A 98 -13.48 5.25 11.55
C ALA A 98 -13.65 4.47 10.25
N SER A 99 -13.09 5.00 9.16
CA SER A 99 -12.90 4.30 7.89
C SER A 99 -11.42 4.37 7.49
N SER A 100 -10.90 3.26 7.01
CA SER A 100 -9.60 3.16 6.36
C SER A 100 -9.83 3.01 4.86
N ALA A 101 -8.89 3.43 4.02
CA ALA A 101 -8.94 3.24 2.59
C ALA A 101 -7.57 2.78 2.09
N ASN A 102 -7.58 2.08 0.96
CA ASN A 102 -6.38 2.02 0.13
C ASN A 102 -6.38 3.26 -0.78
N GLY A 103 -5.21 3.81 -1.04
CA GLY A 103 -5.01 4.92 -1.96
C GLY A 103 -3.97 4.57 -3.01
N LEU A 104 -4.14 5.11 -4.20
CA LEU A 104 -3.13 5.12 -5.25
C LEU A 104 -2.89 6.56 -5.67
N LEU A 105 -1.62 6.98 -5.69
CA LEU A 105 -1.18 8.23 -6.27
C LEU A 105 -0.22 7.93 -7.42
N SER A 106 -0.35 8.60 -8.55
CA SER A 106 0.49 8.34 -9.71
C SER A 106 0.79 9.61 -10.50
N LYS A 107 2.05 9.74 -10.94
CA LYS A 107 2.48 10.75 -11.91
C LYS A 107 2.21 10.30 -13.35
N LEU A 108 2.09 8.99 -13.56
CA LEU A 108 1.73 8.39 -14.84
C LEU A 108 0.21 8.21 -14.90
N GLU A 109 -0.37 8.37 -16.08
CA GLU A 109 -1.79 8.11 -16.31
C GLU A 109 -2.09 6.61 -16.27
N PRO A 110 -2.92 6.12 -15.34
CA PRO A 110 -3.43 4.76 -15.42
C PRO A 110 -4.49 4.68 -16.52
N ARG A 111 -4.43 3.66 -17.37
CA ARG A 111 -5.46 3.37 -18.39
C ARG A 111 -6.73 2.80 -17.78
N LEU A 112 -6.57 2.05 -16.70
CA LEU A 112 -7.64 1.41 -15.96
C LEU A 112 -7.29 1.41 -14.48
N VAL A 113 -8.29 1.69 -13.63
CA VAL A 113 -8.21 1.54 -12.18
C VAL A 113 -9.42 0.75 -11.73
N GLU A 114 -9.21 -0.34 -10.98
CA GLU A 114 -10.28 -1.19 -10.48
C GLU A 114 -10.17 -1.41 -8.98
N ASP A 115 -11.33 -1.46 -8.33
CA ASP A 115 -11.46 -1.70 -6.91
C ASP A 115 -12.09 -3.07 -6.69
N HIS A 116 -11.37 -3.97 -6.03
CA HIS A 116 -11.89 -5.29 -5.69
C HIS A 116 -12.03 -5.46 -4.18
N PRO A 117 -13.25 -5.68 -3.65
CA PRO A 117 -13.43 -6.04 -2.25
C PRO A 117 -12.83 -7.44 -2.01
N LEU A 118 -12.02 -7.56 -0.97
CA LEU A 118 -11.37 -8.83 -0.65
C LEU A 118 -12.30 -9.73 0.18
N PRO A 119 -12.28 -11.06 -0.05
CA PRO A 119 -13.09 -12.00 0.71
C PRO A 119 -12.67 -12.03 2.19
N GLY A 120 -13.61 -12.36 3.07
CA GLY A 120 -13.34 -12.48 4.50
C GLY A 120 -14.61 -12.56 5.32
N ARG A 121 -14.51 -13.08 6.55
CA ARG A 121 -15.64 -13.15 7.49
C ARG A 121 -16.17 -11.76 7.84
N VAL A 122 -15.27 -10.78 7.90
CA VAL A 122 -15.59 -9.38 8.16
C VAL A 122 -15.20 -8.58 6.92
N LYS A 123 -16.18 -7.88 6.33
CA LYS A 123 -15.94 -6.93 5.23
C LYS A 123 -15.07 -5.77 5.73
N GLY A 124 -14.22 -5.24 4.85
CA GLY A 124 -13.40 -4.07 5.15
C GLY A 124 -11.92 -4.20 4.77
N ARG A 125 -11.61 -5.07 3.81
CA ARG A 125 -10.34 -5.10 3.10
C ARG A 125 -10.62 -5.11 1.61
N GLY A 126 -9.66 -4.61 0.85
CA GLY A 126 -9.74 -4.48 -0.60
C GLY A 126 -8.36 -4.51 -1.21
N VAL A 127 -8.32 -4.72 -2.52
CA VAL A 127 -7.16 -4.47 -3.36
C VAL A 127 -7.59 -3.46 -4.43
N LEU A 128 -6.77 -2.45 -4.65
CA LEU A 128 -6.92 -1.48 -5.74
C LEU A 128 -5.88 -1.80 -6.79
N THR A 129 -6.28 -2.01 -8.03
CA THR A 129 -5.38 -2.26 -9.16
C THR A 129 -5.35 -1.06 -10.09
N ALA A 130 -4.19 -0.79 -10.68
CA ALA A 130 -4.05 0.16 -11.76
C ALA A 130 -3.17 -0.42 -12.86
N THR A 131 -3.63 -0.27 -14.09
CA THR A 131 -2.92 -0.75 -15.29
C THR A 131 -2.38 0.45 -16.06
N PHE A 132 -1.08 0.41 -16.36
CA PHE A 132 -0.36 1.41 -17.15
C PHE A 132 0.02 0.77 -18.48
N GLY A 133 -0.40 1.38 -19.59
CA GLY A 133 -0.26 0.81 -20.92
C GLY A 133 -1.39 -0.14 -21.33
N ASP A 134 -1.26 -0.73 -22.52
CA ASP A 134 -2.30 -1.48 -23.21
C ASP A 134 -2.02 -2.99 -23.29
N GLY A 135 -3.08 -3.79 -23.23
CA GLY A 135 -3.03 -5.24 -23.44
C GLY A 135 -2.39 -6.02 -22.29
N ARG A 136 -1.98 -7.26 -22.59
CA ARG A 136 -1.48 -8.21 -21.57
C ARG A 136 -0.09 -7.87 -21.05
N ASP A 137 0.69 -7.11 -21.80
CA ASP A 137 2.04 -6.70 -21.42
C ASP A 137 2.08 -5.39 -20.62
N ALA A 138 0.93 -4.76 -20.39
CA ALA A 138 0.83 -3.58 -19.54
C ALA A 138 1.34 -3.85 -18.11
N LEU A 139 1.88 -2.81 -17.47
CA LEU A 139 2.26 -2.84 -16.07
C LEU A 139 0.99 -2.77 -15.20
N THR A 140 0.75 -3.80 -14.40
CA THR A 140 -0.31 -3.77 -13.38
C THR A 140 0.30 -3.56 -12.00
N VAL A 141 -0.16 -2.53 -11.29
CA VAL A 141 0.21 -2.24 -9.90
C VAL A 141 -1.00 -2.48 -9.00
N ALA A 142 -0.85 -3.35 -8.01
CA ALA A 142 -1.89 -3.68 -7.04
C ALA A 142 -1.50 -3.21 -5.64
N VAL A 143 -2.41 -2.50 -4.97
CA VAL A 143 -2.25 -1.98 -3.61
C VAL A 143 -3.23 -2.69 -2.69
N ALA A 144 -2.71 -3.43 -1.71
CA ALA A 144 -3.52 -4.22 -0.79
C ALA A 144 -3.24 -3.86 0.68
N HIS A 145 -4.25 -4.07 1.52
CA HIS A 145 -4.07 -4.17 2.96
C HIS A 145 -4.80 -5.43 3.38
N LEU A 146 -4.11 -6.39 3.99
CA LEU A 146 -4.69 -7.70 4.32
C LEU A 146 -5.16 -7.77 5.78
N SER A 147 -5.84 -8.87 6.11
CA SER A 147 -6.37 -9.11 7.45
C SER A 147 -5.29 -9.52 8.46
N LEU A 148 -5.53 -9.30 9.75
CA LEU A 148 -4.68 -9.81 10.83
C LEU A 148 -4.79 -11.33 11.04
N GLY A 149 -5.93 -11.93 10.68
CA GLY A 149 -6.17 -13.37 10.81
C GLY A 149 -5.69 -14.16 9.59
N SER A 150 -4.81 -15.15 9.80
CA SER A 150 -4.20 -15.98 8.75
C SER A 150 -5.21 -16.66 7.82
N GLN A 151 -6.32 -17.17 8.36
CA GLN A 151 -7.36 -17.80 7.53
C GLN A 151 -8.04 -16.80 6.58
N SER A 152 -8.26 -15.56 7.03
CA SER A 152 -8.80 -14.52 6.14
C SER A 152 -7.74 -14.10 5.12
N ARG A 153 -6.49 -13.88 5.55
CA ARG A 153 -5.39 -13.59 4.62
C ARG A 153 -5.26 -14.63 3.51
N ARG A 154 -5.34 -15.91 3.83
CA ARG A 154 -5.26 -16.98 2.82
C ARG A 154 -6.28 -16.77 1.71
N SER A 155 -7.56 -16.61 2.04
CA SER A 155 -8.61 -16.35 1.05
C SER A 155 -8.40 -15.05 0.28
N GLN A 156 -7.86 -14.02 0.93
CA GLN A 156 -7.56 -12.73 0.29
C GLN A 156 -6.39 -12.82 -0.68
N ILE A 157 -5.32 -13.51 -0.29
CA ILE A 157 -4.16 -13.79 -1.12
C ILE A 157 -4.55 -14.64 -2.32
N ASP A 158 -5.35 -15.69 -2.12
CA ASP A 158 -5.84 -16.53 -3.22
C ASP A 158 -6.62 -15.71 -4.25
N PHE A 159 -7.48 -14.79 -3.79
CA PHE A 159 -8.23 -13.89 -4.67
C PHE A 159 -7.34 -12.91 -5.43
N ILE A 160 -6.36 -12.29 -4.76
CA ILE A 160 -5.38 -11.41 -5.41
C ILE A 160 -4.55 -12.19 -6.43
N ALA A 161 -4.17 -13.43 -6.10
CA ALA A 161 -3.42 -14.29 -6.98
C ALA A 161 -4.18 -14.60 -8.26
N ASP A 162 -5.50 -14.79 -8.18
CA ASP A 162 -6.34 -15.00 -9.37
C ASP A 162 -6.42 -13.74 -10.26
N ILE A 163 -6.45 -12.54 -9.66
CA ILE A 163 -6.39 -11.25 -10.41
C ILE A 163 -5.05 -11.10 -11.15
N LEU A 164 -3.94 -11.41 -10.47
CA LEU A 164 -2.59 -11.20 -11.02
C LEU A 164 -2.05 -12.40 -11.80
N ALA A 165 -2.85 -13.47 -11.95
CA ALA A 165 -2.44 -14.71 -12.59
C ALA A 165 -2.01 -14.47 -14.04
N GLY A 166 -0.80 -14.95 -14.37
CA GLY A 166 -0.30 -14.93 -15.75
C GLY A 166 0.14 -13.57 -16.27
N LEU A 167 -0.01 -12.48 -15.50
CA LEU A 167 0.49 -11.15 -15.88
C LEU A 167 2.03 -11.15 -15.93
N PRO A 168 2.65 -10.65 -17.02
CA PRO A 168 4.09 -10.61 -17.17
C PRO A 168 4.73 -9.48 -16.35
N HIS A 169 4.06 -8.35 -16.21
CA HIS A 169 4.53 -7.15 -15.51
C HIS A 169 3.56 -6.78 -14.40
N ALA A 170 3.76 -7.36 -13.21
CA ALA A 170 2.91 -7.07 -12.07
C ALA A 170 3.75 -6.66 -10.84
N VAL A 171 3.25 -5.65 -10.14
CA VAL A 171 3.70 -5.23 -8.82
C VAL A 171 2.53 -5.41 -7.87
N LEU A 172 2.77 -6.06 -6.75
CA LEU A 172 1.82 -6.14 -5.65
C LEU A 172 2.47 -5.59 -4.39
N MET A 173 1.86 -4.56 -3.81
CA MET A 173 2.42 -3.84 -2.67
C MET A 173 1.39 -3.57 -1.58
N GLY A 174 1.89 -3.40 -0.35
CA GLY A 174 1.06 -3.01 0.79
C GLY A 174 1.35 -3.76 2.08
N ASP A 175 0.53 -3.49 3.09
CA ASP A 175 0.59 -4.15 4.40
C ASP A 175 -0.14 -5.49 4.37
N PHE A 176 0.62 -6.58 4.41
CA PHE A 176 0.07 -7.93 4.35
C PHE A 176 -0.19 -8.50 5.73
N ASN A 177 0.22 -7.82 6.80
CA ASN A 177 0.13 -8.30 8.18
C ASN A 177 0.82 -9.66 8.43
N CYS A 178 1.69 -10.10 7.51
CA CYS A 178 2.43 -11.36 7.60
C CYS A 178 3.80 -11.26 6.95
N ASP A 179 4.73 -12.07 7.43
CA ASP A 179 6.08 -12.20 6.88
C ASP A 179 6.05 -13.02 5.57
N PRO A 180 7.02 -12.84 4.65
CA PRO A 180 6.92 -13.37 3.28
C PRO A 180 6.97 -14.91 3.19
N GLU A 181 7.47 -15.56 4.24
CA GLU A 181 7.63 -17.01 4.34
C GLU A 181 6.38 -17.73 4.85
N GLN A 182 5.35 -16.97 5.29
CA GLN A 182 4.15 -17.56 5.87
C GLN A 182 3.42 -18.49 4.89
N PRO A 183 2.80 -19.59 5.36
CA PRO A 183 2.19 -20.59 4.48
C PRO A 183 1.15 -20.03 3.50
N GLU A 184 0.38 -19.01 3.91
CA GLU A 184 -0.58 -18.34 3.03
C GLU A 184 0.05 -17.63 1.84
N MET A 185 1.32 -17.18 1.93
CA MET A 185 2.04 -16.52 0.84
C MET A 185 2.42 -17.49 -0.28
N GLN A 186 2.58 -18.78 0.04
CA GLN A 186 3.03 -19.78 -0.92
C GLN A 186 2.08 -19.94 -2.12
N GLN A 187 0.77 -19.72 -1.92
CA GLN A 187 -0.19 -19.76 -3.01
C GLN A 187 -0.01 -18.60 -3.99
N LEU A 188 0.31 -17.41 -3.48
CA LEU A 188 0.59 -16.24 -4.30
C LEU A 188 1.75 -16.52 -5.26
N TYR A 189 2.87 -17.02 -4.73
CA TYR A 189 4.08 -17.27 -5.53
C TYR A 189 3.90 -18.42 -6.53
N ARG A 190 3.00 -19.38 -6.25
CA ARG A 190 2.71 -20.52 -7.14
C ARG A 190 1.76 -20.17 -8.27
N LYS A 191 0.71 -19.40 -7.98
CA LYS A 191 -0.34 -19.05 -8.95
C LYS A 191 0.05 -17.88 -9.84
N THR A 192 0.92 -17.01 -9.34
CA THR A 192 1.41 -15.84 -10.08
C THR A 192 2.87 -16.02 -10.48
N ARG A 193 3.44 -15.02 -11.17
CA ARG A 193 4.89 -14.95 -11.39
C ARG A 193 5.60 -14.12 -10.32
N LEU A 194 4.88 -13.56 -9.34
CA LEU A 194 5.47 -12.72 -8.29
C LEU A 194 6.51 -13.53 -7.50
N GLN A 195 7.67 -12.91 -7.28
CA GLN A 195 8.75 -13.55 -6.52
C GLN A 195 8.68 -13.13 -5.04
N PRO A 196 9.00 -14.06 -4.11
CA PRO A 196 9.31 -13.65 -2.74
C PRO A 196 10.51 -12.67 -2.76
N PRO A 197 10.60 -11.75 -1.80
CA PRO A 197 11.71 -10.81 -1.76
C PRO A 197 13.02 -11.54 -1.45
N ASP A 198 14.08 -11.26 -2.22
CA ASP A 198 15.43 -11.81 -1.97
C ASP A 198 15.99 -11.42 -0.60
N ARG A 199 15.54 -10.27 -0.08
CA ARG A 199 15.89 -9.76 1.25
C ARG A 199 14.66 -9.19 1.93
N CYS A 200 14.38 -9.64 3.15
CA CYS A 200 13.39 -9.02 4.01
C CYS A 200 13.89 -7.66 4.50
N VAL A 201 13.08 -6.62 4.31
CA VAL A 201 13.31 -5.28 4.86
C VAL A 201 12.27 -5.04 5.96
N PRO A 202 12.66 -5.09 7.25
CA PRO A 202 11.73 -4.87 8.33
C PRO A 202 11.16 -3.44 8.33
N THR A 203 9.85 -3.33 8.47
CA THR A 203 9.10 -2.08 8.49
C THR A 203 8.34 -1.87 9.80
N PHE A 204 8.14 -2.92 10.58
CA PHE A 204 7.30 -2.90 11.78
C PHE A 204 8.00 -3.50 13.03
N PRO A 205 7.80 -2.91 14.22
CA PRO A 205 7.29 -1.56 14.43
C PRO A 205 8.34 -0.51 14.05
N SER A 206 7.93 0.67 13.60
CA SER A 206 8.82 1.69 13.02
C SER A 206 9.95 2.16 13.95
N TRP A 207 9.73 2.15 15.27
CA TRP A 207 10.73 2.53 16.28
C TRP A 207 11.78 1.44 16.58
N ARG A 208 11.50 0.18 16.22
CA ARG A 208 12.45 -0.94 16.34
C ARG A 208 12.10 -2.04 15.34
N PRO A 209 12.34 -1.81 14.03
CA PRO A 209 11.85 -2.67 12.97
C PRO A 209 12.40 -4.09 13.09
N GLN A 210 11.50 -5.06 13.16
CA GLN A 210 11.81 -6.48 13.36
C GLN A 210 11.05 -7.40 12.41
N ARG A 211 9.92 -6.93 11.83
CA ARG A 211 9.05 -7.70 10.96
C ARG A 211 8.91 -7.03 9.59
N ALA A 212 8.90 -7.84 8.54
CA ALA A 212 8.74 -7.40 7.15
C ALA A 212 7.33 -7.72 6.69
N ILE A 213 6.36 -6.98 7.23
CA ILE A 213 4.92 -7.19 6.95
C ILE A 213 4.38 -6.28 5.85
N ASP A 214 5.14 -5.25 5.46
CA ASP A 214 4.89 -4.47 4.26
C ASP A 214 5.71 -5.03 3.11
N HIS A 215 5.07 -5.26 1.96
CA HIS A 215 5.68 -5.95 0.83
C HIS A 215 5.70 -5.10 -0.43
N MET A 216 6.68 -5.38 -1.29
CA MET A 216 6.74 -4.96 -2.70
C MET A 216 7.17 -6.19 -3.51
N LEU A 217 6.20 -6.98 -3.95
CA LEU A 217 6.42 -8.19 -4.74
C LEU A 217 6.33 -7.85 -6.22
N VAL A 218 7.25 -8.36 -7.02
CA VAL A 218 7.30 -8.07 -8.46
C VAL A 218 7.49 -9.32 -9.29
N THR A 219 7.04 -9.28 -10.53
CA THR A 219 7.31 -10.35 -11.51
C THR A 219 8.75 -10.25 -12.04
N PRO A 220 9.39 -11.36 -12.49
CA PRO A 220 10.79 -11.38 -12.91
C PRO A 220 11.17 -10.44 -14.04
N ALA A 221 10.20 -10.00 -14.84
CA ALA A 221 10.42 -9.05 -15.93
C ALA A 221 10.69 -7.61 -15.42
N LEU A 222 10.37 -7.33 -14.15
CA LEU A 222 10.58 -6.05 -13.49
C LEU A 222 11.82 -6.17 -12.59
N ALA A 223 12.96 -5.66 -13.06
CA ALA A 223 14.20 -5.78 -12.29
C ALA A 223 14.19 -4.79 -11.12
N LEU A 224 14.35 -5.31 -9.90
CA LEU A 224 14.45 -4.50 -8.69
C LEU A 224 15.89 -3.98 -8.53
N ALA A 225 16.04 -2.66 -8.55
CA ALA A 225 17.34 -2.00 -8.41
C ALA A 225 17.68 -1.75 -6.94
N THR A 226 16.73 -1.24 -6.16
CA THR A 226 16.93 -0.97 -4.72
C THR A 226 15.63 -1.16 -3.96
N MET A 227 15.72 -1.57 -2.70
CA MET A 227 14.59 -1.63 -1.76
C MET A 227 15.04 -1.18 -0.38
N GLN A 228 14.31 -0.23 0.22
CA GLN A 228 14.63 0.34 1.53
C GLN A 228 13.38 0.77 2.30
N ALA A 229 13.47 0.72 3.63
CA ALA A 229 12.45 1.26 4.52
C ALA A 229 12.78 2.72 4.87
N LEU A 230 11.76 3.59 4.82
CA LEU A 230 11.87 5.02 5.08
C LEU A 230 10.84 5.44 6.15
N PRO A 231 11.16 6.38 7.04
CA PRO A 231 10.19 6.91 8.00
C PRO A 231 8.96 7.52 7.29
N ALA A 232 7.76 7.04 7.64
CA ALA A 232 6.48 7.54 7.13
C ALA A 232 5.83 8.47 8.16
N ALA A 233 6.46 9.62 8.39
CA ALA A 233 6.11 10.53 9.49
C ALA A 233 6.14 9.83 10.87
N GLN A 234 4.98 9.74 11.54
CA GLN A 234 4.83 9.17 12.88
C GLN A 234 4.02 7.86 12.88
N SER A 235 3.90 7.22 11.71
CA SER A 235 3.31 5.88 11.58
C SER A 235 4.09 4.84 12.38
N ASP A 236 3.41 3.82 12.89
CA ASP A 236 4.03 2.62 13.45
C ASP A 236 4.61 1.69 12.37
N HIS A 237 4.41 1.99 11.10
CA HIS A 237 5.09 1.37 9.97
C HIS A 237 6.11 2.33 9.33
N LEU A 238 7.25 1.80 8.90
CA LEU A 238 8.08 2.45 7.89
C LEU A 238 7.46 2.23 6.50
N ALA A 239 7.59 3.20 5.61
CA ALA A 239 7.21 3.04 4.21
C ALA A 239 8.27 2.25 3.45
N LEU A 240 7.87 1.39 2.52
CA LEU A 240 8.76 0.61 1.68
C LEU A 240 8.93 1.30 0.32
N SER A 241 10.14 1.76 0.03
CA SER A 241 10.53 2.43 -1.23
C SER A 241 11.34 1.49 -2.10
N VAL A 242 10.97 1.40 -3.39
CA VAL A 242 11.62 0.52 -4.36
C VAL A 242 11.88 1.25 -5.67
N GLU A 243 13.04 1.01 -6.27
CA GLU A 243 13.34 1.40 -7.66
C GLU A 243 13.24 0.16 -8.57
N LEU A 244 12.47 0.26 -9.65
CA LEU A 244 12.17 -0.83 -10.58
C LEU A 244 12.47 -0.41 -12.01
N ASP A 245 13.15 -1.26 -12.77
CA ASP A 245 13.31 -1.08 -14.21
C ASP A 245 12.13 -1.74 -14.94
N VAL A 246 11.28 -0.91 -15.54
CA VAL A 246 10.07 -1.32 -16.27
C VAL A 246 10.31 -1.20 -17.78
N PRO A 247 9.99 -2.22 -18.59
CA PRO A 247 10.05 -2.10 -20.04
C PRO A 247 9.15 -0.96 -20.54
N GLU A 248 9.64 -0.11 -21.45
CA GLU A 248 8.83 0.98 -22.03
C GLU A 248 7.57 0.45 -22.73
N THR A 249 7.62 -0.75 -23.28
CA THR A 249 6.46 -1.42 -23.90
C THR A 249 5.36 -1.73 -22.90
N ALA A 250 5.68 -1.88 -21.61
CA ALA A 250 4.70 -2.13 -20.56
C ALA A 250 4.04 -0.85 -20.04
N LEU A 251 4.38 0.34 -20.59
CA LEU A 251 3.82 1.63 -20.18
C LEU A 251 3.09 2.36 -21.32
N ARG A 252 3.05 1.77 -22.52
CA ARG A 252 2.45 2.36 -23.73
C ARG A 252 1.00 1.91 -23.89
#